data_AF-X0X9T1-F1
#
_entry.id   AF-X0X9T1-F1
#
_cell.length_a   1.000
_cell.length_b   1.000
_cell.length_c   1.000
_cell.angle_alpha   90.00
_cell.angle_beta   90.00
_cell.angle_gamma   90.00
#
_symmetry.space_group_name_H-M   'P 1'
#
loop_
_entity.id
_entity.type
_entity.pdbx_description
1 polymer ?
#
loop_
_entity_poly.entity_id
_entity_poly.type
_entity_poly.pdbx_seq_one_letter_code
_entity_poly.pdbx_strand_id
1 'polypeptide(L)'
;MKARIVVLAIVSALFWLIPGGVVAQGNSGKNKITICHIPPGNPDKQRTMTVPEPAWRGHESHGDVLGSCERYGDDYGDYEDDG
;
A
#
# COMPACT_ATOMS: atom_id res chain seq x y z
N MET A 1 48.53 -40.34 -12.30
CA MET A 1 48.69 -38.95 -11.84
C MET A 1 48.01 -38.03 -12.84
N LYS A 2 46.93 -37.35 -12.41
CA LYS A 2 46.44 -36.00 -12.81
C LYS A 2 46.33 -35.72 -14.34
N ALA A 3 45.19 -35.36 -14.94
CA ALA A 3 44.12 -34.51 -14.46
C ALA A 3 42.86 -34.65 -15.34
N ARG A 4 41.70 -34.47 -14.72
CA ARG A 4 40.38 -34.32 -15.34
C ARG A 4 40.07 -32.82 -15.41
N ILE A 5 39.83 -32.27 -16.59
CA ILE A 5 39.16 -30.96 -16.74
C ILE A 5 38.05 -31.13 -17.78
N VAL A 6 36.83 -30.94 -17.30
CA VAL A 6 35.53 -31.19 -17.92
C VAL A 6 35.07 -29.90 -18.59
N VAL A 7 34.72 -29.94 -19.88
CA VAL A 7 33.95 -28.86 -20.54
C VAL A 7 32.89 -29.49 -21.44
N LEU A 8 31.81 -29.99 -20.82
CA LEU A 8 30.55 -30.31 -21.47
C LEU A 8 29.42 -29.98 -20.48
N ALA A 9 28.76 -28.82 -20.67
CA ALA A 9 27.38 -28.46 -20.28
C ALA A 9 27.27 -26.96 -19.93
N ILE A 10 26.83 -26.11 -20.87
CA ILE A 10 26.59 -24.68 -20.63
C ILE A 10 25.16 -24.27 -21.04
N VAL A 11 24.18 -25.17 -20.98
CA VAL A 11 22.74 -24.83 -21.23
C VAL A 11 21.77 -25.32 -20.15
N SER A 12 22.25 -25.79 -19.00
CA SER A 12 21.42 -26.19 -17.85
C SER A 12 21.91 -25.59 -16.51
N ALA A 13 22.56 -24.42 -16.56
CA ALA A 13 23.14 -23.73 -15.41
C ALA A 13 22.84 -22.22 -15.36
N LEU A 14 21.76 -21.77 -16.00
CA LEU A 14 21.27 -20.38 -15.91
C LEU A 14 19.98 -20.22 -15.10
N PHE A 15 19.47 -21.30 -14.50
CA PHE A 15 18.22 -21.30 -13.72
C PHE A 15 18.42 -21.86 -12.30
N TRP A 16 19.64 -21.72 -11.76
CA TRP A 16 19.99 -22.09 -10.38
C TRP A 16 20.94 -21.07 -9.72
N LEU A 17 21.04 -19.87 -10.30
CA LEU A 17 21.84 -18.72 -9.82
C LEU A 17 20.97 -17.53 -9.39
N ILE A 18 19.68 -17.72 -9.14
CA ILE A 18 18.84 -16.74 -8.44
C ILE A 18 18.45 -17.34 -7.08
N PRO A 19 19.28 -17.20 -6.03
CA PRO A 19 18.76 -17.29 -4.68
C PRO A 19 17.86 -16.07 -4.45
N GLY A 20 16.55 -16.31 -4.40
CA GLY A 20 15.56 -15.32 -3.99
C GLY A 20 14.92 -14.56 -5.14
N GLY A 21 13.73 -15.02 -5.54
CA GLY A 21 12.73 -14.08 -5.99
C GLY A 21 12.62 -13.01 -4.90
N VAL A 22 12.92 -11.76 -5.24
CA VAL A 22 12.76 -10.64 -4.34
C VAL A 22 11.27 -10.54 -3.99
N VAL A 23 10.88 -11.10 -2.85
CA VAL A 23 9.65 -10.68 -2.20
C VAL A 23 9.88 -9.24 -1.80
N ALA A 24 9.28 -8.31 -2.54
CA ALA A 24 9.21 -6.91 -2.12
C ALA A 24 8.58 -6.90 -0.74
N GLN A 25 9.42 -6.73 0.29
CA GLN A 25 9.00 -6.70 1.67
C GLN A 25 8.22 -5.42 1.87
N GLY A 26 6.89 -5.51 1.74
CA GLY A 26 5.97 -4.42 2.00
C GLY A 26 6.25 -3.88 3.39
N ASN A 27 6.70 -2.64 3.47
CA ASN A 27 6.96 -1.93 4.71
C ASN A 27 5.63 -1.77 5.47
N SER A 28 5.32 -2.72 6.35
CA SER A 28 4.16 -2.67 7.24
C SER A 28 4.37 -1.59 8.31
N GLY A 29 4.11 -0.34 7.93
CA GLY A 29 3.41 0.62 8.78
C GLY A 29 4.16 1.17 9.99
N LYS A 30 5.17 2.02 9.77
CA LYS A 30 5.52 3.02 10.79
C LYS A 30 4.59 4.24 10.74
N ASN A 31 4.20 4.64 9.53
CA ASN A 31 3.32 5.76 9.31
C ASN A 31 1.92 5.25 8.97
N LYS A 32 0.94 5.80 9.67
CA LYS A 32 -0.48 5.53 9.42
C LYS A 32 -1.17 6.85 9.11
N ILE A 33 -2.14 6.78 8.20
CA ILE A 33 -2.96 7.91 7.79
C ILE A 33 -4.43 7.57 8.02
N THR A 34 -5.24 8.59 8.27
CA THR A 34 -6.69 8.45 8.35
C THR A 34 -7.31 8.76 6.99
N ILE A 35 -8.22 7.89 6.55
CA ILE A 35 -8.93 8.02 5.29
C ILE A 35 -10.44 7.78 5.49
N CYS A 36 -11.25 8.36 4.61
CA CYS A 36 -12.64 7.97 4.42
C CYS A 36 -12.67 6.96 3.27
N HIS A 37 -12.91 5.70 3.63
CA HIS A 37 -12.93 4.59 2.69
C HIS A 37 -14.31 4.46 2.06
N ILE A 38 -14.37 4.44 0.73
CA ILE A 38 -15.59 4.38 -0.08
C ILE A 38 -15.59 3.04 -0.85
N PRO A 39 -16.37 2.02 -0.41
CA PRO A 39 -16.34 0.72 -1.05
C PRO A 39 -16.82 0.74 -2.51
N PRO A 40 -16.12 0.06 -3.43
CA PRO A 40 -16.58 -0.05 -4.81
C PRO A 40 -17.94 -0.77 -4.86
N GLY A 41 -18.89 -0.17 -5.59
CA GLY A 41 -20.25 -0.69 -5.74
C GLY A 41 -21.21 -0.39 -4.59
N ASN A 42 -20.75 0.20 -3.47
CA ASN A 42 -21.62 0.63 -2.37
C ASN A 42 -21.08 1.89 -1.65
N PRO A 43 -21.12 3.05 -2.31
CA PRO A 43 -20.56 4.30 -1.78
C PRO A 43 -21.26 4.76 -0.48
N ASP A 44 -22.53 4.39 -0.27
CA ASP A 44 -23.29 4.71 0.94
C ASP A 44 -22.75 4.01 2.21
N LYS A 45 -21.84 3.04 2.05
CA LYS A 45 -21.16 2.35 3.14
C LYS A 45 -19.74 2.87 3.39
N GLN A 46 -19.53 4.16 3.15
CA GLN A 46 -18.27 4.80 3.47
C GLN A 46 -17.98 4.76 4.98
N ARG A 47 -16.70 4.68 5.35
CA ARG A 47 -16.29 4.64 6.76
C ARG A 47 -14.89 5.21 6.97
N THR A 48 -14.71 5.90 8.09
CA THR A 48 -13.39 6.38 8.52
C THR A 48 -12.54 5.20 8.97
N MET A 49 -11.30 5.09 8.47
CA MET A 49 -10.35 4.08 8.91
C MET A 49 -8.91 4.61 8.89
N THR A 50 -8.03 3.91 9.61
CA THR A 50 -6.60 4.24 9.67
C THR A 50 -5.80 3.15 8.98
N VAL A 51 -5.09 3.50 7.91
CA VAL A 51 -4.33 2.57 7.06
C VAL A 51 -2.85 2.90 7.08
N PRO A 52 -1.95 1.94 6.81
CA PRO A 52 -0.54 2.24 6.56
C PRO A 52 -0.42 3.23 5.40
N GLU A 53 0.43 4.25 5.52
CA GLU A 53 0.68 5.23 4.46
C GLU A 53 1.02 4.60 3.10
N PRO A 54 1.82 3.52 3.00
CA PRO A 54 2.09 2.86 1.72
C PRO A 54 0.85 2.25 1.04
N ALA A 55 -0.22 1.98 1.80
CA ALA A 55 -1.47 1.47 1.25
C ALA A 55 -2.32 2.56 0.58
N TRP A 56 -2.02 3.85 0.83
CA TRP A 56 -2.79 4.99 0.32
C TRP A 56 -3.06 4.90 -1.18
N ARG A 57 -2.03 4.62 -1.97
CA ARG A 57 -2.16 4.58 -3.44
C ARG A 57 -3.17 3.53 -3.94
N GLY A 58 -3.33 2.43 -3.21
CA GLY A 58 -4.36 1.42 -3.52
C GLY A 58 -5.75 1.89 -3.10
N HIS A 59 -5.86 2.52 -1.93
CA HIS A 59 -7.10 3.10 -1.43
C HIS A 59 -7.60 4.24 -2.35
N GLU A 60 -6.73 5.15 -2.75
CA GLU A 60 -6.99 6.25 -3.70
C GLU A 60 -7.53 5.73 -5.04
N SER A 61 -6.98 4.63 -5.58
CA SER A 61 -7.45 4.06 -6.85
C SER A 61 -8.88 3.50 -6.80
N HIS A 62 -9.42 3.29 -5.60
CA HIS A 62 -10.80 2.84 -5.39
C HIS A 62 -11.77 3.99 -5.04
N GLY A 63 -11.27 5.23 -4.95
CA GLY A 63 -12.08 6.41 -4.63
C GLY A 63 -12.05 6.85 -3.17
N ASP A 64 -11.18 6.27 -2.33
CA ASP A 64 -10.99 6.71 -0.94
C ASP A 64 -10.40 8.12 -0.88
N VAL A 65 -10.72 8.88 0.17
CA VAL A 65 -10.22 10.26 0.38
C VAL A 65 -9.47 10.39 1.70
N LEU A 66 -8.52 11.34 1.78
CA LEU A 66 -7.79 11.63 3.02
C LEU A 66 -8.69 12.31 4.06
N GLY A 67 -8.56 11.92 5.33
CA GLY A 67 -9.32 12.46 6.45
C GLY A 67 -10.49 11.58 6.89
N SER A 68 -11.27 12.03 7.88
CA SER A 68 -12.50 11.36 8.31
C SER A 68 -13.63 11.60 7.32
N CYS A 69 -14.63 10.70 7.28
CA CYS A 69 -15.84 10.91 6.47
C CYS A 69 -16.72 12.08 6.96
N GLU A 70 -16.48 12.57 8.18
CA GLU A 70 -17.29 13.59 8.86
C GLU A 70 -16.77 15.02 8.64
N ARG A 71 -15.66 15.20 7.92
CA ARG A 71 -14.92 16.47 7.78
C ARG A 71 -15.67 17.61 7.06
N TYR A 72 -16.99 17.50 6.92
CA TYR A 72 -17.90 18.53 6.40
C TYR A 72 -18.85 19.12 7.47
N GLY A 73 -18.80 18.66 8.73
CA GLY A 73 -19.84 18.95 9.74
C GLY A 73 -19.45 19.79 10.95
N ASP A 74 -18.17 20.03 11.24
CA ASP A 74 -17.76 20.51 12.57
C ASP A 74 -16.69 21.61 12.62
N ASP A 75 -16.14 22.06 11.48
CA ASP A 75 -15.15 23.15 11.45
C ASP A 75 -15.74 24.54 11.12
N TYR A 76 -17.03 24.62 10.81
CA TYR A 76 -17.72 25.92 10.90
C TYR A 76 -18.02 26.18 12.38
N GLY A 77 -16.98 26.61 13.09
CA GLY A 77 -17.13 27.35 14.33
C GLY A 77 -18.11 28.48 14.08
N ASP A 78 -19.30 28.27 14.63
CA ASP A 78 -20.18 29.27 15.20
C ASP A 78 -19.42 30.57 15.54
N TYR A 79 -19.34 31.47 14.57
CA TYR A 79 -19.17 32.88 14.87
C TYR A 79 -20.53 33.32 15.41
N GLU A 80 -20.74 33.11 16.71
CA GLU A 80 -21.75 33.83 17.49
C GLU A 80 -21.49 35.32 17.22
N ASP A 81 -22.31 35.93 16.39
CA ASP A 81 -22.35 37.37 16.13
C ASP A 81 -23.05 38.01 17.33
N ASP A 82 -22.28 38.32 18.37
CA ASP A 82 -22.74 39.03 19.57
C ASP A 82 -22.84 40.54 19.30
N GLY A 83 -23.99 40.92 18.73
CA GLY A 83 -24.46 42.31 18.63
C GLY A 83 -24.98 42.89 19.95
#